data_AF-A0A0G1QR66-F1
#
_entry.id   AF-A0A0G1QR66-F1
#
_cell.length_a   1.000
_cell.length_b   1.000
_cell.length_c   1.000
_cell.angle_alpha   90.00
_cell.angle_beta   90.00
_cell.angle_gamma   90.00
#
_symmetry.space_group_name_H-M   'P 1'
#
loop_
_entity.id
_entity.type
_entity.pdbx_description
1 polymer ?
#
loop_
_entity_poly.entity_id
_entity_poly.type
_entity_poly.pdbx_seq_one_letter_code
_entity_poly.pdbx_strand_id
1 'polypeptide(L)'
;MPKLALKCILLMYMVVKKLKVLTALVYILSLSLVNVGLAAADTRPYFKAYGADTFSGGGFNSGPSSCNPSDSSYQAPDYSGPSNLYKGGVMGFGTYDANSQKAKGAGSEFGALALGIIEGSSGAGEPYGFSTGTTGYNKTSFANKSTITANNFWGGFLEGTVRQTHCIPDYFGTKQSSPQTIVSANDVAALNTGQYLINGSGITNVAAASPIAAGKKITLFVSGDVFISSNITYGAHNVDNVPKFTLVVKGNIYIANDVGQLDGLYIAQPAPGPELCVDPGPGDDPNDPKFGCKSTFEGGIIWTCHTNSTDPPTDVYVSAACRNKLTINGAFIAKKVNLVRSSGDVNSAIPGETASSGNIAEVFNFTPEMVVGGGFFNSAGAATNKIQSLISLPPVF
;
A
#
# COMPACT_ATOMS: atom_id res chain seq x y z
N MET A 1 61.42 -54.26 31.73
CA MET A 1 60.06 -53.96 31.28
C MET A 1 59.59 -52.52 31.64
N PRO A 2 60.15 -51.42 31.06
CA PRO A 2 59.52 -50.10 31.24
C PRO A 2 59.12 -49.37 29.92
N LYS A 3 59.51 -49.88 28.75
CA LYS A 3 59.29 -49.18 27.47
C LYS A 3 57.83 -49.25 26.94
N LEU A 4 57.01 -50.19 27.43
CA LEU A 4 55.63 -50.36 26.98
C LEU A 4 54.66 -49.40 27.71
N ALA A 5 54.87 -49.16 29.00
CA ALA A 5 54.03 -48.27 29.81
C ALA A 5 54.13 -46.82 29.36
N LEU A 6 55.33 -46.35 28.98
CA LEU A 6 55.54 -44.97 28.53
C LEU A 6 54.88 -44.69 27.17
N LYS A 7 54.84 -45.68 26.26
CA LYS A 7 54.15 -45.56 24.97
C LYS A 7 52.62 -45.48 25.14
N CYS A 8 52.03 -46.25 26.06
CA CYS A 8 50.58 -46.17 26.31
C CYS A 8 50.16 -44.83 26.93
N ILE A 9 50.97 -44.28 27.85
CA ILE A 9 50.68 -42.97 28.47
C ILE A 9 50.76 -41.84 27.44
N LEU A 10 51.76 -41.87 26.55
CA LEU A 10 51.89 -40.87 25.48
C LEU A 10 50.72 -40.95 24.48
N LEU A 11 50.28 -42.17 24.14
CA LEU A 11 49.16 -42.37 23.22
C LEU A 11 47.83 -41.89 23.84
N MET A 12 47.56 -42.20 25.12
CA MET A 12 46.37 -41.68 25.81
C MET A 12 46.39 -40.15 25.92
N TYR A 13 47.55 -39.54 26.19
CA TYR A 13 47.66 -38.08 26.28
C TYR A 13 47.38 -37.40 24.93
N MET A 14 47.85 -37.99 23.83
CA MET A 14 47.57 -37.47 22.47
C MET A 14 46.11 -37.65 22.05
N VAL A 15 45.46 -38.75 22.45
CA VAL A 15 44.02 -38.99 22.17
C VAL A 15 43.14 -38.03 22.96
N VAL A 16 43.42 -37.81 24.25
CA VAL A 16 42.66 -36.88 25.10
C VAL A 16 42.83 -35.43 24.63
N LYS A 17 44.03 -35.05 24.17
CA LYS A 17 44.30 -33.70 23.65
C LYS A 17 43.57 -33.46 22.31
N LYS A 18 43.52 -34.46 21.41
CA LYS A 18 42.73 -34.37 20.16
C LYS A 18 41.23 -34.34 20.42
N LEU A 19 40.73 -35.10 21.40
CA LEU A 19 39.31 -35.13 21.73
C LEU A 19 38.81 -33.80 22.29
N LYS A 20 39.61 -33.14 23.16
CA LYS A 20 39.29 -31.80 23.71
C LYS A 20 39.31 -30.69 22.64
N VAL A 21 40.22 -30.78 21.66
CA VAL A 21 40.25 -29.82 20.54
C VAL A 21 39.02 -29.99 19.64
N LEU A 22 38.58 -31.23 19.41
CA LEU A 22 37.39 -31.50 18.60
C LEU A 22 36.09 -31.04 19.30
N THR A 23 35.97 -31.21 20.63
CA THR A 23 34.81 -30.72 21.37
C THR A 23 34.77 -29.19 21.44
N ALA A 24 35.93 -28.54 21.61
CA ALA A 24 36.02 -27.08 21.57
C ALA A 24 35.67 -26.53 20.18
N LEU A 25 36.09 -27.20 19.08
CA LEU A 25 35.72 -26.79 17.72
C LEU A 25 34.21 -26.94 17.48
N VAL A 26 33.58 -28.03 17.94
CA VAL A 26 32.13 -28.24 17.81
C VAL A 26 31.35 -27.21 18.64
N TYR A 27 31.83 -26.83 19.83
CA TYR A 27 31.21 -25.77 20.63
C TYR A 27 31.40 -24.37 20.02
N ILE A 28 32.55 -24.08 19.38
CA ILE A 28 32.77 -22.81 18.68
C ILE A 28 31.92 -22.75 17.40
N LEU A 29 31.77 -23.87 16.68
CA LEU A 29 30.89 -23.97 15.51
C LEU A 29 29.41 -23.88 15.91
N SER A 30 29.01 -24.47 17.03
CA SER A 30 27.62 -24.36 17.52
C SER A 30 27.32 -23.00 18.13
N LEU A 31 28.25 -22.34 18.82
CA LEU A 31 28.05 -20.96 19.28
C LEU A 31 28.03 -19.96 18.12
N SER A 32 28.76 -20.19 17.03
CA SER A 32 28.74 -19.32 15.85
C SER A 32 27.51 -19.52 14.97
N LEU A 33 26.85 -20.68 15.03
CA LEU A 33 25.57 -20.93 14.33
C LEU A 33 24.33 -20.41 15.08
N VAL A 34 24.44 -20.14 16.39
CA VAL A 34 23.28 -19.73 17.22
C VAL A 34 23.32 -18.23 17.57
N ASN A 35 24.43 -17.53 17.32
CA ASN A 35 24.59 -16.09 17.61
C ASN A 35 24.88 -15.23 16.36
N VAL A 36 24.39 -15.62 15.18
CA VAL A 36 23.89 -14.60 14.26
C VAL A 36 22.59 -14.07 14.86
N GLY A 37 22.73 -13.23 15.89
CA GLY A 37 21.74 -12.20 16.13
C GLY A 37 21.61 -11.50 14.78
N LEU A 38 20.51 -11.78 14.08
CA LEU A 38 20.03 -10.97 12.99
C LEU A 38 19.97 -9.57 13.59
N ALA A 39 21.02 -8.77 13.39
CA ALA A 39 20.85 -7.34 13.34
C ALA A 39 19.83 -7.17 12.21
N ALA A 40 18.55 -7.10 12.60
CA ALA A 40 17.49 -6.66 11.73
C ALA A 40 17.89 -5.23 11.37
N ALA A 41 18.65 -5.09 10.28
CA ALA A 41 18.89 -3.79 9.71
C ALA A 41 17.51 -3.24 9.40
N ASP A 42 17.15 -2.16 10.09
CA ASP A 42 15.90 -1.44 9.92
C ASP A 42 15.88 -0.92 8.48
N THR A 43 15.25 -1.70 7.59
CA THR A 43 15.08 -1.31 6.19
C THR A 43 14.02 -0.23 6.14
N ARG A 44 14.34 0.87 5.47
CA ARG A 44 13.48 2.04 5.26
C ARG A 44 13.10 2.09 3.79
N PRO A 45 12.24 1.17 3.33
CA PRO A 45 11.80 1.15 1.94
C PRO A 45 10.94 2.36 1.63
N TYR A 46 10.79 2.66 0.36
CA TYR A 46 10.02 3.82 -0.07
C TYR A 46 9.33 3.55 -1.40
N PHE A 47 8.29 4.32 -1.65
CA PHE A 47 7.53 4.28 -2.88
C PHE A 47 7.67 5.56 -3.69
N LYS A 48 7.45 5.47 -5.00
CA LYS A 48 7.40 6.65 -5.86
C LYS A 48 6.18 6.62 -6.77
N ALA A 49 5.49 7.76 -6.87
CA ALA A 49 4.41 7.99 -7.81
C ALA A 49 4.88 8.88 -8.97
N TYR A 50 4.90 8.33 -10.18
CA TYR A 50 5.28 8.99 -11.43
C TYR A 50 4.03 9.30 -12.27
N GLY A 51 4.02 10.46 -12.91
CA GLY A 51 2.89 10.97 -13.68
C GLY A 51 1.62 11.20 -12.85
N ALA A 52 1.74 11.22 -11.51
CA ALA A 52 0.61 11.20 -10.59
C ALA A 52 0.81 12.06 -9.34
N ASP A 53 -0.32 12.38 -8.73
CA ASP A 53 -0.44 12.95 -7.40
C ASP A 53 -0.68 11.86 -6.35
N THR A 54 -0.37 12.18 -5.09
CA THR A 54 -0.79 11.38 -3.94
C THR A 54 -1.87 12.13 -3.18
N PHE A 55 -3.04 11.50 -3.00
CA PHE A 55 -4.14 12.04 -2.21
C PHE A 55 -4.46 11.11 -1.03
N SER A 56 -4.63 11.66 0.17
CA SER A 56 -5.01 10.89 1.36
C SER A 56 -6.05 11.60 2.21
N GLY A 57 -6.86 10.79 2.90
CA GLY A 57 -7.96 11.24 3.73
C GLY A 57 -9.31 11.31 2.98
N GLY A 58 -10.36 11.57 3.75
CA GLY A 58 -11.75 11.49 3.29
C GLY A 58 -12.38 10.14 3.62
N GLY A 59 -13.51 9.83 3.00
CA GLY A 59 -14.20 8.55 3.19
C GLY A 59 -14.97 8.13 1.94
N PHE A 60 -15.25 6.83 1.83
CA PHE A 60 -16.15 6.34 0.78
C PHE A 60 -17.57 6.83 1.06
N ASN A 61 -18.29 7.16 -0.01
CA ASN A 61 -19.69 7.53 0.07
C ASN A 61 -20.51 6.35 0.62
N SER A 62 -21.25 6.59 1.70
CA SER A 62 -22.13 5.62 2.37
C SER A 62 -23.61 5.93 2.05
N GLY A 63 -23.95 6.10 0.76
CA GLY A 63 -25.31 6.43 0.34
C GLY A 63 -25.38 7.30 -0.92
N PRO A 64 -26.50 8.01 -1.18
CA PRO A 64 -26.72 8.69 -2.45
C PRO A 64 -25.79 9.90 -2.72
N SER A 65 -25.16 10.55 -1.71
CA SER A 65 -24.34 11.74 -2.01
C SER A 65 -23.46 12.30 -0.87
N SER A 66 -23.26 11.62 0.26
CA SER A 66 -22.44 12.18 1.34
C SER A 66 -21.64 11.12 2.08
N CYS A 67 -20.32 11.35 2.19
CA CYS A 67 -19.48 10.71 3.18
C CYS A 67 -19.68 11.45 4.51
N ASN A 68 -20.08 10.72 5.55
CA ASN A 68 -20.26 11.30 6.88
C ASN A 68 -18.89 11.31 7.62
N PRO A 69 -18.37 12.48 8.02
CA PRO A 69 -17.09 12.56 8.76
C PRO A 69 -17.09 11.84 10.12
N SER A 70 -18.27 11.42 10.59
CA SER A 70 -18.46 10.61 11.80
C SER A 70 -18.36 9.11 11.54
N ASP A 71 -18.39 8.65 10.28
CA ASP A 71 -18.31 7.24 9.94
C ASP A 71 -16.93 6.68 10.26
N SER A 72 -16.87 5.43 10.71
CA SER A 72 -15.60 4.76 11.05
C SER A 72 -14.70 4.53 9.82
N SER A 73 -15.25 4.56 8.62
CA SER A 73 -14.51 4.53 7.35
C SER A 73 -13.79 5.84 7.05
N TYR A 74 -14.26 6.96 7.60
CA TYR A 74 -13.71 8.29 7.32
C TYR A 74 -12.31 8.46 7.90
N GLN A 75 -11.35 8.80 7.04
CA GLN A 75 -9.95 9.04 7.35
C GLN A 75 -9.68 10.54 7.38
N ALA A 76 -9.73 11.12 8.57
CA ALA A 76 -9.28 12.49 8.81
C ALA A 76 -8.71 12.58 10.23
N PRO A 77 -7.79 13.51 10.47
CA PRO A 77 -7.21 13.67 11.79
C PRO A 77 -8.25 14.17 12.79
N ASP A 78 -8.01 13.86 14.07
CA ASP A 78 -8.68 14.55 15.16
C ASP A 78 -7.97 15.88 15.43
N TYR A 79 -8.72 16.97 15.28
CA TYR A 79 -8.20 18.32 15.45
C TYR A 79 -8.16 18.77 16.91
N SER A 80 -8.69 17.97 17.84
CA SER A 80 -8.75 18.30 19.27
C SER A 80 -7.56 17.79 20.09
N GLY A 81 -6.64 17.01 19.51
CA GLY A 81 -5.48 16.48 20.24
C GLY A 81 -4.37 15.86 19.36
N PRO A 82 -3.17 15.61 19.92
CA PRO A 82 -1.99 15.18 19.17
C PRO A 82 -2.02 13.71 18.71
N SER A 83 -2.90 12.87 19.29
CA SER A 83 -2.86 11.42 19.13
C SER A 83 -3.38 10.88 17.79
N ASN A 84 -3.99 11.72 16.94
CA ASN A 84 -4.67 11.25 15.73
C ASN A 84 -4.34 12.07 14.47
N LEU A 85 -3.24 12.83 14.49
CA LEU A 85 -2.89 13.73 13.38
C LEU A 85 -2.46 13.00 12.09
N TYR A 86 -2.06 11.73 12.19
CA TYR A 86 -1.64 10.89 11.06
C TYR A 86 -2.81 10.24 10.30
N LYS A 87 -4.03 10.27 10.85
CA LYS A 87 -5.19 9.65 10.20
C LYS A 87 -5.57 10.45 8.96
N GLY A 88 -5.68 9.78 7.81
CA GLY A 88 -5.83 10.45 6.51
C GLY A 88 -4.56 11.15 6.02
N GLY A 89 -3.41 10.78 6.58
CA GLY A 89 -2.08 11.30 6.24
C GLY A 89 -1.33 10.44 5.22
N VAL A 90 -0.09 10.83 4.95
CA VAL A 90 0.87 10.08 4.10
C VAL A 90 2.14 9.86 4.90
N MET A 91 2.54 8.61 5.05
CA MET A 91 3.78 8.24 5.74
C MET A 91 4.73 7.58 4.76
N GLY A 92 6.00 7.94 4.83
CA GLY A 92 7.04 7.41 3.95
C GLY A 92 8.43 7.76 4.46
N PHE A 93 9.43 7.09 3.91
CA PHE A 93 10.82 7.33 4.24
C PHE A 93 11.50 8.17 3.16
N GLY A 94 12.14 9.26 3.56
CA GLY A 94 12.84 10.20 2.69
C GLY A 94 13.91 10.98 3.44
N THR A 95 14.95 11.43 2.74
CA THR A 95 16.07 12.17 3.35
C THR A 95 16.70 13.18 2.40
N TYR A 96 17.10 14.33 2.96
CA TYR A 96 17.59 15.48 2.20
C TYR A 96 19.07 15.32 1.94
N ASP A 97 19.46 15.33 0.68
CA ASP A 97 20.85 15.52 0.34
C ASP A 97 21.17 17.01 0.33
N ALA A 98 21.81 17.48 1.41
CA ALA A 98 22.22 18.87 1.56
C ALA A 98 23.22 19.33 0.48
N ASN A 99 24.02 18.42 -0.08
CA ASN A 99 25.00 18.74 -1.11
C ASN A 99 24.35 18.96 -2.46
N SER A 100 23.39 18.10 -2.84
CA SER A 100 22.67 18.23 -4.10
C SER A 100 21.41 19.10 -4.00
N GLN A 101 21.05 19.53 -2.79
CA GLN A 101 19.83 20.28 -2.46
C GLN A 101 18.55 19.60 -2.97
N LYS A 102 18.54 18.26 -2.93
CA LYS A 102 17.43 17.47 -3.46
C LYS A 102 16.97 16.43 -2.44
N ALA A 103 15.68 16.14 -2.52
CA ALA A 103 15.08 15.05 -1.77
C ALA A 103 15.33 13.70 -2.45
N LYS A 104 15.46 12.65 -1.64
CA LYS A 104 15.48 11.25 -2.09
C LYS A 104 14.59 10.39 -1.18
N GLY A 105 14.18 9.22 -1.66
CA GLY A 105 13.23 8.34 -0.98
C GLY A 105 11.80 8.52 -1.51
N ALA A 106 10.82 8.49 -0.61
CA ALA A 106 9.41 8.48 -0.95
C ALA A 106 8.98 9.80 -1.61
N GLY A 107 8.08 9.73 -2.59
CA GLY A 107 7.53 10.94 -3.18
C GLY A 107 6.57 10.77 -4.34
N SER A 108 5.98 11.88 -4.76
CA SER A 108 5.15 12.00 -5.97
C SER A 108 5.73 13.05 -6.93
N GLU A 109 5.50 12.84 -8.22
CA GLU A 109 6.05 13.72 -9.26
C GLU A 109 5.39 15.09 -9.30
N PHE A 110 4.06 15.15 -9.14
CA PHE A 110 3.30 16.40 -9.28
C PHE A 110 2.98 17.04 -7.93
N GLY A 111 2.21 16.39 -7.07
CA GLY A 111 1.82 16.95 -5.77
C GLY A 111 1.37 15.91 -4.75
N ALA A 112 1.24 16.38 -3.51
CA ALA A 112 0.70 15.58 -2.41
C ALA A 112 -0.29 16.39 -1.59
N LEU A 113 -1.47 15.81 -1.40
CA LEU A 113 -2.59 16.41 -0.69
C LEU A 113 -3.10 15.42 0.35
N ALA A 114 -3.20 15.84 1.60
CA ALA A 114 -3.69 14.98 2.68
C ALA A 114 -4.54 15.76 3.68
N LEU A 115 -5.66 15.17 4.12
CA LEU A 115 -6.43 15.72 5.24
C LEU A 115 -5.67 15.59 6.57
N GLY A 116 -4.87 14.54 6.71
CA GLY A 116 -3.94 14.33 7.83
C GLY A 116 -2.53 14.81 7.50
N ILE A 117 -1.59 14.52 8.39
CA ILE A 117 -0.18 14.88 8.21
C ILE A 117 0.48 14.07 7.08
N ILE A 118 1.24 14.76 6.24
CA ILE A 118 2.25 14.23 5.33
C ILE A 118 3.58 14.29 6.05
N GLU A 119 4.25 13.15 6.18
CA GLU A 119 5.55 13.05 6.81
C GLU A 119 6.58 13.95 6.10
N GLY A 120 7.33 14.75 6.85
CA GLY A 120 8.35 15.64 6.29
C GLY A 120 9.64 15.61 7.10
N SER A 121 10.76 15.83 6.42
CA SER A 121 12.10 15.84 7.02
C SER A 121 12.64 17.26 7.08
N SER A 122 13.26 17.66 8.19
CA SER A 122 14.24 18.77 8.18
C SER A 122 15.45 18.58 9.11
N GLY A 123 15.55 17.44 9.81
CA GLY A 123 16.69 17.12 10.67
C GLY A 123 17.69 16.18 10.00
N ALA A 124 18.99 16.49 10.08
CA ALA A 124 20.04 15.56 9.68
C ALA A 124 19.99 14.30 10.56
N GLY A 125 19.56 13.16 10.00
CA GLY A 125 19.62 11.85 10.67
C GLY A 125 18.31 11.05 10.70
N GLU A 126 17.15 11.71 10.59
CA GLU A 126 15.86 11.02 10.60
C GLU A 126 15.36 10.76 9.16
N PRO A 127 15.09 9.49 8.80
CA PRO A 127 14.73 9.09 7.44
C PRO A 127 13.26 9.29 7.12
N TYR A 128 12.50 10.03 7.93
CA TYR A 128 11.07 10.19 7.75
C TYR A 128 10.82 11.37 6.82
N GLY A 129 10.12 11.12 5.71
CA GLY A 129 9.85 12.18 4.75
C GLY A 129 9.17 11.70 3.47
N PHE A 130 8.33 12.58 2.95
CA PHE A 130 7.70 12.46 1.66
C PHE A 130 8.05 13.70 0.81
N SER A 131 8.48 13.49 -0.42
CA SER A 131 8.90 14.56 -1.33
C SER A 131 7.94 14.78 -2.48
N THR A 132 7.87 16.00 -2.98
CA THR A 132 7.06 16.35 -4.14
C THR A 132 7.92 17.11 -5.16
N GLY A 133 7.89 16.69 -6.43
CA GLY A 133 8.66 17.30 -7.51
C GLY A 133 10.18 17.01 -7.48
N THR A 134 10.92 17.74 -8.32
CA THR A 134 12.36 17.49 -8.58
C THR A 134 13.32 18.29 -7.68
N THR A 135 12.82 19.23 -6.87
CA THR A 135 13.65 20.14 -6.06
C THR A 135 13.06 20.38 -4.66
N GLY A 136 13.37 19.49 -3.70
CA GLY A 136 13.05 19.66 -2.27
C GLY A 136 11.70 19.06 -1.82
N TYR A 137 11.45 19.03 -0.50
CA TYR A 137 10.27 18.34 0.11
C TYR A 137 8.93 19.05 -0.06
N ASN A 138 8.95 20.34 -0.38
CA ASN A 138 7.88 21.26 0.00
C ASN A 138 7.30 22.09 -1.14
N LYS A 139 7.65 21.81 -2.41
CA LYS A 139 7.27 22.72 -3.49
C LYS A 139 5.85 22.51 -4.01
N THR A 140 5.25 21.34 -3.78
CA THR A 140 3.86 21.04 -4.17
C THR A 140 3.12 20.14 -3.17
N SER A 141 3.48 20.22 -1.88
CA SER A 141 2.68 19.68 -0.79
C SER A 141 1.72 20.76 -0.26
N PHE A 142 0.43 20.42 -0.17
CA PHE A 142 -0.60 21.36 0.27
C PHE A 142 -0.83 21.23 1.78
N ALA A 143 -0.51 22.28 2.54
CA ALA A 143 -0.71 22.38 3.98
C ALA A 143 -1.20 23.79 4.33
N ASN A 144 -2.21 23.92 5.20
CA ASN A 144 -2.75 25.24 5.58
C ASN A 144 -2.35 25.67 7.00
N LYS A 145 -1.30 25.08 7.58
CA LYS A 145 -0.85 25.43 8.95
C LYS A 145 0.66 25.66 9.01
N SER A 146 1.05 26.86 9.43
CA SER A 146 2.45 27.26 9.68
C SER A 146 2.95 26.93 11.10
N THR A 147 2.07 26.46 11.98
CA THR A 147 2.29 26.27 13.42
C THR A 147 2.07 24.82 13.89
N ILE A 148 2.38 23.82 13.07
CA ILE A 148 2.71 22.47 13.60
C ILE A 148 4.13 22.58 14.19
N THR A 149 4.24 23.33 15.28
CA THR A 149 5.46 23.62 16.02
C THR A 149 5.96 22.34 16.69
N ALA A 150 6.83 21.60 16.00
CA ALA A 150 8.06 20.98 16.53
C ALA A 150 8.75 20.01 15.55
N ASN A 151 8.06 19.42 14.57
CA ASN A 151 8.53 18.15 13.97
C ASN A 151 8.44 18.03 12.42
N ASN A 152 8.61 19.12 11.66
CA ASN A 152 8.88 19.03 10.20
C ASN A 152 7.81 18.40 9.31
N PHE A 153 6.56 18.36 9.77
CA PHE A 153 5.44 17.75 9.06
C PHE A 153 4.75 18.72 8.09
N TRP A 154 4.16 18.18 7.01
CA TRP A 154 3.34 18.90 6.02
C TRP A 154 1.92 18.33 6.01
N GLY A 155 1.02 18.87 5.19
CA GLY A 155 -0.39 18.44 5.15
C GLY A 155 -1.19 18.80 6.40
N GLY A 156 -2.46 18.37 6.43
CA GLY A 156 -3.34 18.60 7.56
C GLY A 156 -4.10 19.93 7.50
N PHE A 157 -5.36 19.92 7.94
CA PHE A 157 -6.17 21.11 8.17
C PHE A 157 -6.41 21.98 6.92
N LEU A 158 -6.66 21.36 5.77
CA LEU A 158 -7.20 22.09 4.60
C LEU A 158 -8.41 22.91 5.07
N GLU A 159 -8.32 24.23 4.90
CA GLU A 159 -9.30 25.24 5.38
C GLU A 159 -9.48 25.39 6.91
N GLY A 160 -8.50 24.98 7.73
CA GLY A 160 -8.47 25.31 9.17
C GLY A 160 -9.03 24.21 10.09
N THR A 161 -9.75 24.58 11.14
CA THR A 161 -10.17 23.65 12.22
C THR A 161 -11.47 22.88 11.93
N VAL A 162 -12.11 23.13 10.80
CA VAL A 162 -13.35 22.45 10.40
C VAL A 162 -13.01 21.16 9.67
N ARG A 163 -13.69 20.06 10.02
CA ARG A 163 -13.57 18.80 9.27
C ARG A 163 -14.18 18.98 7.88
N GLN A 164 -13.30 18.99 6.89
CA GLN A 164 -13.70 18.93 5.48
C GLN A 164 -14.35 17.60 5.17
N THR A 165 -15.30 17.62 4.24
CA THR A 165 -16.03 16.46 3.74
C THR A 165 -15.47 16.09 2.37
N HIS A 166 -14.52 15.16 2.32
CA HIS A 166 -13.93 14.63 1.09
C HIS A 166 -14.46 13.23 0.82
N CYS A 167 -15.25 13.10 -0.25
CA CYS A 167 -15.92 11.85 -0.56
C CYS A 167 -15.28 11.12 -1.74
N ILE A 168 -14.88 9.89 -1.50
CA ILE A 168 -14.53 8.93 -2.54
C ILE A 168 -15.85 8.30 -3.03
N PRO A 169 -16.11 8.23 -4.35
CA PRO A 169 -17.31 7.60 -4.87
C PRO A 169 -17.50 6.15 -4.39
N ASP A 170 -18.76 5.71 -4.25
CA ASP A 170 -19.09 4.29 -4.10
C ASP A 170 -18.89 3.57 -5.44
N TYR A 171 -17.68 3.07 -5.65
CA TYR A 171 -17.35 2.35 -6.88
C TYR A 171 -18.08 1.01 -6.99
N PHE A 172 -18.37 0.30 -5.89
CA PHE A 172 -19.16 -0.94 -5.96
C PHE A 172 -20.60 -0.68 -6.40
N GLY A 173 -21.16 0.47 -6.02
CA GLY A 173 -22.47 0.96 -6.42
C GLY A 173 -22.59 1.20 -7.91
N THR A 174 -21.50 1.54 -8.60
CA THR A 174 -21.47 1.84 -10.04
C THR A 174 -21.59 0.62 -10.96
N LYS A 175 -21.65 -0.59 -10.40
CA LYS A 175 -21.89 -1.81 -11.18
C LYS A 175 -23.19 -1.69 -11.99
N GLN A 176 -23.21 -2.31 -13.17
CA GLN A 176 -24.44 -2.41 -13.98
C GLN A 176 -25.54 -3.14 -13.20
N SER A 177 -26.79 -2.99 -13.61
CA SER A 177 -27.92 -3.69 -12.99
C SER A 177 -27.84 -5.22 -13.14
N SER A 178 -27.12 -5.71 -14.15
CA SER A 178 -26.98 -7.14 -14.47
C SER A 178 -25.54 -7.50 -14.86
N PRO A 179 -24.56 -7.39 -13.94
CA PRO A 179 -23.20 -7.84 -14.21
C PRO A 179 -23.18 -9.37 -14.32
N GLN A 180 -22.25 -9.93 -15.09
CA GLN A 180 -22.14 -11.37 -15.22
C GLN A 180 -21.59 -11.97 -13.91
N THR A 181 -22.39 -12.78 -13.22
CA THR A 181 -21.90 -13.49 -12.03
C THR A 181 -20.97 -14.62 -12.43
N ILE A 182 -19.78 -14.67 -11.83
CA ILE A 182 -18.81 -15.75 -11.99
C ILE A 182 -18.40 -16.29 -10.61
N VAL A 183 -17.86 -17.51 -10.58
CA VAL A 183 -17.50 -18.20 -9.33
C VAL A 183 -16.03 -18.03 -8.94
N SER A 184 -15.16 -17.69 -9.88
CA SER A 184 -13.74 -17.50 -9.65
C SER A 184 -13.12 -16.55 -10.67
N ALA A 185 -11.97 -15.97 -10.32
CA ALA A 185 -11.18 -15.08 -11.17
C ALA A 185 -9.71 -15.55 -11.24
N ASN A 186 -9.50 -16.87 -11.31
CA ASN A 186 -8.17 -17.48 -11.39
C ASN A 186 -7.44 -17.16 -12.71
N ASP A 187 -8.14 -16.66 -13.72
CA ASP A 187 -7.53 -16.09 -14.91
C ASP A 187 -8.40 -14.95 -15.47
N VAL A 188 -8.14 -13.72 -15.01
CA VAL A 188 -8.85 -12.54 -15.51
C VAL A 188 -8.54 -12.26 -16.98
N ALA A 189 -7.40 -12.72 -17.52
CA ALA A 189 -7.06 -12.50 -18.92
C ALA A 189 -7.90 -13.34 -19.88
N ALA A 190 -8.46 -14.47 -19.41
CA ALA A 190 -9.40 -15.28 -20.17
C ALA A 190 -10.80 -14.66 -20.29
N LEU A 191 -11.16 -13.71 -19.42
CA LEU A 191 -12.46 -13.05 -19.45
C LEU A 191 -12.64 -12.23 -20.73
N ASN A 192 -13.88 -12.16 -21.21
CA ASN A 192 -14.25 -11.27 -22.29
C ASN A 192 -14.42 -9.84 -21.76
N THR A 193 -14.55 -8.87 -22.67
CA THR A 193 -14.94 -7.51 -22.28
C THR A 193 -16.30 -7.54 -21.60
N GLY A 194 -16.39 -6.99 -20.39
CA GLY A 194 -17.63 -6.97 -19.60
C GLY A 194 -17.44 -6.55 -18.15
N GLN A 195 -18.56 -6.53 -17.42
CA GLN A 195 -18.56 -6.44 -15.96
C GLN A 195 -18.87 -7.80 -15.35
N TYR A 196 -18.10 -8.16 -14.33
CA TYR A 196 -18.20 -9.43 -13.63
C TYR A 196 -18.43 -9.22 -12.14
N LEU A 197 -19.21 -10.09 -11.52
CA LEU A 197 -19.46 -10.08 -10.08
C LEU A 197 -19.09 -11.43 -9.47
N ILE A 198 -18.29 -11.40 -8.40
CA ILE A 198 -18.06 -12.53 -7.51
C ILE A 198 -18.64 -12.18 -6.14
N ASN A 199 -19.54 -13.02 -5.65
CA ASN A 199 -20.04 -12.97 -4.28
C ASN A 199 -19.18 -13.91 -3.42
N GLY A 200 -18.09 -13.39 -2.86
CA GLY A 200 -17.16 -14.16 -2.04
C GLY A 200 -17.66 -14.27 -0.59
N SER A 201 -17.53 -15.47 -0.02
CA SER A 201 -17.70 -15.71 1.43
C SER A 201 -16.37 -15.81 2.17
N GLY A 202 -15.25 -15.63 1.47
CA GLY A 202 -13.89 -15.67 1.99
C GLY A 202 -12.94 -14.91 1.06
N ILE A 203 -11.64 -15.20 1.11
CA ILE A 203 -10.65 -14.54 0.25
C ILE A 203 -10.72 -15.13 -1.16
N THR A 204 -11.14 -14.32 -2.12
CA THR A 204 -11.25 -14.67 -3.54
C THR A 204 -9.87 -14.57 -4.20
N ASN A 205 -9.41 -15.66 -4.80
CA ASN A 205 -8.19 -15.62 -5.59
C ASN A 205 -8.43 -14.92 -6.94
N VAL A 206 -7.58 -13.95 -7.25
CA VAL A 206 -7.53 -13.24 -8.53
C VAL A 206 -6.14 -13.42 -9.13
N ALA A 207 -6.09 -13.88 -10.37
CA ALA A 207 -4.83 -14.11 -11.08
C ALA A 207 -5.02 -13.90 -12.59
N ALA A 208 -3.92 -13.79 -13.31
CA ALA A 208 -3.87 -13.86 -14.76
C ALA A 208 -2.82 -14.88 -15.21
N ALA A 209 -3.19 -15.78 -16.12
CA ALA A 209 -2.29 -16.77 -16.70
C ALA A 209 -1.50 -16.22 -17.90
N SER A 210 -1.99 -15.12 -18.50
CA SER A 210 -1.36 -14.41 -19.61
C SER A 210 -1.66 -12.91 -19.53
N PRO A 211 -0.93 -12.06 -20.26
CA PRO A 211 -1.28 -10.64 -20.34
C PRO A 211 -2.69 -10.43 -20.91
N ILE A 212 -3.43 -9.48 -20.36
CA ILE A 212 -4.76 -9.08 -20.84
C ILE A 212 -4.60 -8.49 -22.26
N ALA A 213 -5.23 -9.14 -23.24
CA ALA A 213 -5.10 -8.77 -24.64
C ALA A 213 -5.61 -7.35 -24.95
N ALA A 214 -5.04 -6.75 -26.01
CA ALA A 214 -5.44 -5.46 -26.56
C ALA A 214 -6.98 -5.36 -26.74
N GLY A 215 -7.53 -4.20 -26.34
CA GLY A 215 -8.93 -3.84 -26.50
C GLY A 215 -9.88 -4.46 -25.48
N LYS A 216 -9.42 -5.38 -24.63
CA LYS A 216 -10.26 -5.95 -23.55
C LYS A 216 -10.56 -4.89 -22.49
N LYS A 217 -11.82 -4.80 -22.08
CA LYS A 217 -12.27 -3.92 -20.98
C LYS A 217 -13.01 -4.73 -19.93
N ILE A 218 -12.32 -5.07 -18.85
CA ILE A 218 -12.79 -5.97 -17.80
C ILE A 218 -12.93 -5.17 -16.51
N THR A 219 -14.13 -5.16 -15.95
CA THR A 219 -14.37 -4.66 -14.59
C THR A 219 -14.84 -5.83 -13.72
N LEU A 220 -14.04 -6.20 -12.72
CA LEU A 220 -14.34 -7.27 -11.79
C LEU A 220 -14.76 -6.69 -10.44
N PHE A 221 -15.98 -6.96 -10.03
CA PHE A 221 -16.52 -6.64 -8.71
C PHE A 221 -16.41 -7.87 -7.81
N VAL A 222 -15.87 -7.69 -6.61
CA VAL A 222 -15.81 -8.75 -5.59
C VAL A 222 -16.44 -8.24 -4.31
N SER A 223 -17.48 -8.93 -3.84
CA SER A 223 -17.99 -8.76 -2.48
C SER A 223 -17.20 -9.70 -1.56
N GLY A 224 -16.42 -9.15 -0.63
CA GLY A 224 -15.48 -9.91 0.19
C GLY A 224 -14.03 -9.52 -0.08
N ASP A 225 -13.08 -10.27 0.49
CA ASP A 225 -11.65 -10.02 0.35
C ASP A 225 -11.08 -10.65 -0.93
N VAL A 226 -9.97 -10.11 -1.41
CA VAL A 226 -9.25 -10.61 -2.59
C VAL A 226 -7.79 -10.89 -2.28
N PHE A 227 -7.26 -12.00 -2.79
CA PHE A 227 -5.83 -12.29 -2.88
C PHE A 227 -5.41 -12.27 -4.35
N ILE A 228 -4.48 -11.38 -4.72
CA ILE A 228 -3.88 -11.33 -6.05
C ILE A 228 -2.64 -12.22 -6.05
N SER A 229 -2.74 -13.38 -6.69
CA SER A 229 -1.69 -14.42 -6.62
C SER A 229 -0.72 -14.43 -7.80
N SER A 230 -0.92 -13.58 -8.81
CA SER A 230 0.01 -13.45 -9.93
C SER A 230 0.00 -12.04 -10.52
N ASN A 231 0.99 -11.75 -11.35
CA ASN A 231 1.01 -10.51 -12.12
C ASN A 231 -0.25 -10.37 -12.96
N ILE A 232 -0.79 -9.16 -13.02
CA ILE A 232 -1.86 -8.79 -13.93
C ILE A 232 -1.25 -7.75 -14.86
N THR A 233 -0.99 -8.13 -16.10
CA THR A 233 -0.29 -7.27 -17.07
C THR A 233 -1.11 -7.07 -18.33
N TYR A 234 -0.81 -6.00 -19.07
CA TYR A 234 -1.38 -5.73 -20.38
C TYR A 234 -0.49 -6.32 -21.48
N GLY A 235 -1.14 -6.95 -22.46
CA GLY A 235 -0.47 -7.40 -23.69
C GLY A 235 -0.07 -6.23 -24.57
N ALA A 236 0.67 -6.50 -25.65
CA ALA A 236 1.05 -5.48 -26.62
C ALA A 236 -0.17 -4.75 -27.19
N HIS A 237 -0.15 -3.42 -27.18
CA HIS A 237 -1.25 -2.56 -27.61
C HIS A 237 -0.73 -1.23 -28.15
N ASN A 238 -1.64 -0.44 -28.72
CA ASN A 238 -1.43 0.95 -29.09
C ASN A 238 -2.50 1.83 -28.44
N VAL A 239 -2.46 3.13 -28.70
CA VAL A 239 -3.38 4.12 -28.11
C VAL A 239 -4.86 3.86 -28.41
N ASP A 240 -5.20 3.15 -29.50
CA ASP A 240 -6.58 2.89 -29.92
C ASP A 240 -7.19 1.65 -29.25
N ASN A 241 -6.34 0.73 -28.76
CA ASN A 241 -6.78 -0.57 -28.22
C ASN A 241 -6.11 -0.90 -26.87
N VAL A 242 -5.86 0.12 -26.07
CA VAL A 242 -5.42 -0.02 -24.68
C VAL A 242 -6.32 -0.98 -23.90
N PRO A 243 -5.79 -2.09 -23.33
CA PRO A 243 -6.52 -2.92 -22.39
C PRO A 243 -6.93 -2.14 -21.15
N LYS A 244 -8.03 -2.54 -20.53
CA LYS A 244 -8.47 -1.99 -19.26
C LYS A 244 -8.87 -3.09 -18.31
N PHE A 245 -8.25 -3.05 -17.14
CA PHE A 245 -8.63 -3.87 -16.02
C PHE A 245 -8.96 -2.98 -14.83
N THR A 246 -10.08 -3.25 -14.20
CA THR A 246 -10.48 -2.62 -12.94
C THR A 246 -10.96 -3.69 -11.99
N LEU A 247 -10.34 -3.74 -10.82
CA LEU A 247 -10.76 -4.59 -9.70
C LEU A 247 -11.42 -3.70 -8.65
N VAL A 248 -12.69 -3.95 -8.36
CA VAL A 248 -13.49 -3.24 -7.36
C VAL A 248 -13.87 -4.21 -6.26
N VAL A 249 -13.26 -4.05 -5.10
CA VAL A 249 -13.44 -4.95 -3.95
C VAL A 249 -14.20 -4.23 -2.86
N LYS A 250 -15.23 -4.88 -2.32
CA LYS A 250 -15.91 -4.49 -1.09
C LYS A 250 -15.37 -5.35 0.04
N GLY A 251 -14.19 -4.96 0.53
CA GLY A 251 -13.29 -5.77 1.36
C GLY A 251 -11.84 -5.32 1.22
N ASN A 252 -10.90 -6.19 1.57
CA ASN A 252 -9.46 -5.96 1.47
C ASN A 252 -8.87 -6.57 0.19
N ILE A 253 -7.72 -6.04 -0.23
CA ILE A 253 -6.89 -6.62 -1.29
C ILE A 253 -5.53 -6.98 -0.70
N TYR A 254 -5.17 -8.25 -0.81
CA TYR A 254 -3.89 -8.81 -0.41
C TYR A 254 -3.09 -9.16 -1.67
N ILE A 255 -1.88 -8.64 -1.83
CA ILE A 255 -1.05 -8.90 -3.01
C ILE A 255 0.07 -9.87 -2.62
N ALA A 256 0.22 -10.97 -3.36
CA ALA A 256 1.26 -11.95 -3.09
C ALA A 256 2.67 -11.37 -3.27
N ASN A 257 3.63 -11.92 -2.54
CA ASN A 257 5.00 -11.40 -2.47
C ASN A 257 5.81 -11.54 -3.77
N ASP A 258 5.41 -12.47 -4.64
CA ASP A 258 6.02 -12.74 -5.95
C ASP A 258 5.37 -11.93 -7.10
N VAL A 259 4.27 -11.22 -6.84
CA VAL A 259 3.72 -10.26 -7.80
C VAL A 259 4.72 -9.11 -7.97
N GLY A 260 5.22 -8.93 -9.18
CA GLY A 260 6.13 -7.84 -9.55
C GLY A 260 5.47 -6.72 -10.35
N GLN A 261 4.31 -6.99 -10.97
CA GLN A 261 3.62 -6.01 -11.82
C GLN A 261 2.10 -6.12 -11.77
N LEU A 262 1.44 -4.97 -11.68
CA LEU A 262 -0.01 -4.79 -11.74
C LEU A 262 -0.38 -3.65 -12.68
N ASP A 263 -1.11 -3.96 -13.75
CA ASP A 263 -1.58 -3.00 -14.74
C ASP A 263 -3.09 -2.80 -14.57
N GLY A 264 -3.50 -1.57 -14.24
CA GLY A 264 -4.91 -1.17 -14.11
C GLY A 264 -5.28 -0.47 -12.80
N LEU A 265 -6.57 -0.43 -12.53
CA LEU A 265 -7.15 0.29 -11.40
C LEU A 265 -7.63 -0.69 -10.31
N TYR A 266 -7.12 -0.55 -9.10
CA TYR A 266 -7.43 -1.44 -7.97
C TYR A 266 -8.09 -0.64 -6.85
N ILE A 267 -9.29 -1.04 -6.49
CA ILE A 267 -10.14 -0.31 -5.56
C ILE A 267 -10.52 -1.23 -4.41
N ALA A 268 -10.13 -0.88 -3.18
CA ALA A 268 -10.55 -1.56 -1.96
C ALA A 268 -11.42 -0.61 -1.13
N GLN A 269 -12.73 -0.80 -1.20
CA GLN A 269 -13.66 0.01 -0.41
C GLN A 269 -14.12 -0.74 0.84
N PRO A 270 -14.38 -0.02 1.94
CA PRO A 270 -14.96 -0.62 3.13
C PRO A 270 -16.34 -1.22 2.87
N ALA A 271 -16.61 -2.35 3.49
CA ALA A 271 -17.96 -2.91 3.60
C ALA A 271 -18.64 -2.36 4.86
N PRO A 272 -19.98 -2.18 4.88
CA PRO A 272 -20.71 -2.05 6.13
C PRO A 272 -20.41 -3.28 7.00
N GLY A 273 -19.91 -3.03 8.20
CA GLY A 273 -19.71 -4.02 9.25
C GLY A 273 -20.93 -4.12 10.17
N PRO A 274 -20.84 -4.89 11.26
CA PRO A 274 -21.90 -4.98 12.24
C PRO A 274 -22.16 -3.61 12.89
N GLU A 275 -23.43 -3.29 13.09
CA GLU A 275 -23.81 -2.09 13.83
C GLU A 275 -23.39 -2.26 15.30
N LEU A 276 -22.56 -1.33 15.81
CA LEU A 276 -22.15 -1.32 17.21
C LEU A 276 -23.08 -0.38 17.97
N CYS A 277 -23.92 -0.94 18.84
CA CYS A 277 -24.81 -0.20 19.71
C CYS A 277 -24.24 -0.16 21.13
N VAL A 278 -24.19 1.04 21.71
CA VAL A 278 -23.86 1.24 23.13
C VAL A 278 -25.08 1.84 23.81
N ASP A 279 -25.68 1.10 24.74
CA ASP A 279 -26.82 1.57 25.53
C ASP A 279 -26.36 2.41 26.73
N PRO A 280 -27.08 3.49 27.10
CA PRO A 280 -26.79 4.26 28.31
C PRO A 280 -27.08 3.44 29.56
N GLY A 281 -26.15 3.45 30.52
CA GLY A 281 -26.33 2.83 31.83
C GLY A 281 -27.18 3.67 32.79
N PRO A 282 -27.58 3.13 33.95
CA PRO A 282 -28.30 3.89 34.96
C PRO A 282 -27.45 5.06 35.50
N GLY A 283 -27.92 6.29 35.27
CA GLY A 283 -27.23 7.52 35.69
C GLY A 283 -26.40 8.19 34.59
N ASP A 284 -26.29 7.58 33.41
CA ASP A 284 -25.72 8.21 32.23
C ASP A 284 -26.71 9.18 31.57
N ASP A 285 -26.20 10.23 30.92
CA ASP A 285 -27.02 11.09 30.06
C ASP A 285 -27.38 10.32 28.78
N PRO A 286 -28.68 10.05 28.50
CA PRO A 286 -29.10 9.34 27.30
C PRO A 286 -28.80 10.10 26.00
N ASN A 287 -28.41 11.39 26.07
CA ASN A 287 -28.01 12.20 24.92
C ASN A 287 -26.49 12.26 24.72
N ASP A 288 -25.68 11.59 25.54
CA ASP A 288 -24.23 11.56 25.36
C ASP A 288 -23.90 10.89 23.99
N PRO A 289 -23.17 11.57 23.09
CA PRO A 289 -22.85 11.07 21.74
C PRO A 289 -22.06 9.75 21.69
N LYS A 290 -21.58 9.26 22.85
CA LYS A 290 -20.97 7.94 22.97
C LYS A 290 -22.00 6.80 22.92
N PHE A 291 -23.26 7.07 23.27
CA PHE A 291 -24.37 6.11 23.22
C PHE A 291 -25.08 6.14 21.86
N GLY A 292 -25.83 5.08 21.58
CA GLY A 292 -26.50 4.86 20.31
C GLY A 292 -25.75 3.90 19.39
N CYS A 293 -26.36 3.62 18.24
CA CYS A 293 -25.84 2.69 17.26
C CYS A 293 -24.99 3.42 16.20
N LYS A 294 -23.82 2.86 15.92
CA LYS A 294 -22.89 3.37 14.90
C LYS A 294 -22.65 2.28 13.86
N SER A 295 -22.92 2.59 12.60
CA SER A 295 -22.50 1.76 11.49
C SER A 295 -20.99 1.64 11.50
N THR A 296 -20.48 0.43 11.66
CA THR A 296 -19.06 0.18 11.44
C THR A 296 -18.81 -0.07 9.96
N PHE A 297 -17.59 0.21 9.54
CA PHE A 297 -17.11 -0.08 8.21
C PHE A 297 -15.80 -0.84 8.30
N GLU A 298 -15.81 -2.05 7.77
CA GLU A 298 -14.70 -3.00 7.81
C GLU A 298 -14.01 -3.10 6.46
N GLY A 299 -12.72 -3.45 6.49
CA GLY A 299 -11.89 -3.61 5.30
C GLY A 299 -11.57 -2.30 4.58
N GLY A 300 -11.41 -2.38 3.25
CA GLY A 300 -10.94 -1.29 2.40
C GLY A 300 -9.43 -1.07 2.47
N ILE A 301 -8.66 -2.10 2.83
CA ILE A 301 -7.20 -2.03 2.97
C ILE A 301 -6.55 -2.77 1.80
N ILE A 302 -5.54 -2.14 1.19
CA ILE A 302 -4.64 -2.80 0.23
C ILE A 302 -3.31 -3.09 0.91
N TRP A 303 -2.85 -4.34 0.84
CA TRP A 303 -1.53 -4.77 1.31
C TRP A 303 -0.67 -5.18 0.10
N THR A 304 0.44 -4.49 -0.13
CA THR A 304 1.29 -4.75 -1.32
C THR A 304 2.11 -6.03 -1.26
N CYS A 305 2.26 -6.60 -0.06
CA CYS A 305 2.88 -7.90 0.15
C CYS A 305 2.22 -8.59 1.35
N HIS A 306 1.57 -9.72 1.10
CA HIS A 306 0.79 -10.41 2.10
C HIS A 306 0.65 -11.88 1.76
N THR A 307 0.33 -12.69 2.76
CA THR A 307 -0.13 -14.06 2.56
C THR A 307 -1.62 -14.08 2.20
N ASN A 308 -2.16 -15.22 1.79
CA ASN A 308 -3.62 -15.38 1.64
C ASN A 308 -4.28 -15.55 3.03
N SER A 309 -4.22 -14.51 3.85
CA SER A 309 -4.72 -14.46 5.23
C SER A 309 -5.36 -13.09 5.51
N THR A 310 -6.19 -13.04 6.55
CA THR A 310 -6.77 -11.80 7.10
C THR A 310 -5.93 -11.18 8.21
N ASP A 311 -4.96 -11.92 8.74
CA ASP A 311 -4.04 -11.43 9.77
C ASP A 311 -2.95 -10.54 9.17
N PRO A 312 -2.58 -9.40 9.80
CA PRO A 312 -1.46 -8.59 9.36
C PRO A 312 -0.16 -9.41 9.18
N PRO A 313 0.68 -9.07 8.18
CA PRO A 313 1.92 -9.80 7.95
C PRO A 313 2.88 -9.59 9.13
N THR A 314 3.57 -10.66 9.55
CA THR A 314 4.57 -10.56 10.61
C THR A 314 5.87 -9.93 10.09
N ASP A 315 6.63 -9.29 10.97
CA ASP A 315 7.94 -8.70 10.61
C ASP A 315 8.90 -9.74 10.00
N VAL A 316 8.82 -10.99 10.48
CA VAL A 316 9.59 -12.12 9.94
C VAL A 316 9.20 -12.41 8.50
N TYR A 317 7.90 -12.40 8.18
CA TYR A 317 7.43 -12.58 6.81
C TYR A 317 7.84 -11.41 5.92
N VAL A 318 7.64 -10.17 6.37
CA VAL A 318 8.00 -8.97 5.60
C VAL A 318 9.49 -8.94 5.26
N SER A 319 10.35 -9.19 6.24
CA SER A 319 11.81 -9.17 6.06
C SER A 319 12.33 -10.30 5.17
N ALA A 320 11.66 -11.46 5.14
CA ALA A 320 12.09 -12.63 4.37
C ALA A 320 11.46 -12.70 2.96
N ALA A 321 10.17 -12.41 2.83
CA ALA A 321 9.38 -12.69 1.62
C ALA A 321 9.09 -11.44 0.78
N CYS A 322 9.02 -10.25 1.38
CA CYS A 322 8.55 -9.02 0.71
C CYS A 322 9.66 -8.17 0.08
N ARG A 323 10.80 -8.76 -0.28
CA ARG A 323 11.97 -8.06 -0.83
C ARG A 323 11.90 -7.74 -2.33
N ASN A 324 10.78 -8.08 -2.98
CA ASN A 324 10.58 -7.88 -4.40
C ASN A 324 9.92 -6.53 -4.68
N LYS A 325 10.40 -5.80 -5.68
CA LYS A 325 9.76 -4.58 -6.17
C LYS A 325 8.36 -4.88 -6.74
N LEU A 326 7.41 -3.99 -6.49
CA LEU A 326 6.11 -3.98 -7.17
C LEU A 326 5.99 -2.75 -8.05
N THR A 327 5.66 -2.97 -9.32
CA THR A 327 5.35 -1.89 -10.28
C THR A 327 3.85 -1.89 -10.57
N ILE A 328 3.18 -0.80 -10.25
CA ILE A 328 1.79 -0.57 -10.53
C ILE A 328 1.70 0.38 -11.71
N ASN A 329 1.41 -0.11 -12.91
CA ASN A 329 1.07 0.74 -14.05
C ASN A 329 -0.42 1.06 -13.97
N GLY A 330 -0.73 1.97 -13.07
CA GLY A 330 -2.09 2.38 -12.77
C GLY A 330 -2.21 3.02 -11.40
N ALA A 331 -3.33 2.77 -10.72
CA ALA A 331 -3.65 3.45 -9.48
C ALA A 331 -4.35 2.55 -8.46
N PHE A 332 -4.14 2.90 -7.19
CA PHE A 332 -4.86 2.34 -6.05
C PHE A 332 -5.83 3.38 -5.48
N ILE A 333 -7.02 2.93 -5.10
CA ILE A 333 -7.98 3.72 -4.33
C ILE A 333 -8.44 2.85 -3.16
N ALA A 334 -8.20 3.30 -1.93
CA ALA A 334 -8.50 2.50 -0.76
C ALA A 334 -8.80 3.37 0.46
N LYS A 335 -9.38 2.77 1.51
CA LYS A 335 -9.43 3.41 2.84
C LYS A 335 -8.02 3.50 3.42
N LYS A 336 -7.18 2.48 3.18
CA LYS A 336 -5.77 2.46 3.56
C LYS A 336 -4.95 1.65 2.57
N VAL A 337 -3.74 2.10 2.28
CA VAL A 337 -2.72 1.32 1.57
C VAL A 337 -1.55 1.08 2.51
N ASN A 338 -1.23 -0.19 2.76
CA ASN A 338 -0.03 -0.60 3.46
C ASN A 338 1.01 -1.03 2.42
N LEU A 339 2.03 -0.19 2.25
CA LEU A 339 3.18 -0.42 1.40
C LEU A 339 4.23 -1.16 2.23
N VAL A 340 4.31 -2.47 2.02
CA VAL A 340 5.03 -3.42 2.90
C VAL A 340 6.14 -4.16 2.17
N ARG A 341 6.55 -3.69 0.99
CA ARG A 341 7.73 -4.24 0.29
C ARG A 341 8.99 -3.56 0.76
N SER A 342 10.08 -4.31 0.73
CA SER A 342 11.41 -3.89 1.22
C SER A 342 12.47 -3.90 0.11
N SER A 343 12.07 -3.66 -1.15
CA SER A 343 13.04 -3.56 -2.25
C SER A 343 13.79 -2.23 -2.18
N GLY A 344 15.09 -2.28 -1.91
CA GLY A 344 15.93 -1.10 -1.72
C GLY A 344 15.65 -0.35 -0.41
N ASP A 345 16.37 0.76 -0.20
CA ASP A 345 16.38 1.51 1.05
C ASP A 345 16.58 3.01 0.79
N VAL A 346 16.05 3.88 1.66
CA VAL A 346 16.23 5.33 1.57
C VAL A 346 17.70 5.75 1.49
N ASN A 347 18.62 4.96 2.05
CA ASN A 347 20.05 5.20 1.95
C ASN A 347 20.59 5.01 0.52
N SER A 348 20.08 4.03 -0.22
CA SER A 348 20.45 3.77 -1.62
C SER A 348 19.65 4.60 -2.63
N ALA A 349 18.61 5.29 -2.18
CA ALA A 349 17.84 6.20 -3.03
C ALA A 349 18.72 7.32 -3.60
N ILE A 350 18.35 7.79 -4.80
CA ILE A 350 19.02 8.93 -5.45
C ILE A 350 18.01 10.03 -5.81
N PRO A 351 18.44 11.30 -5.83
CA PRO A 351 17.62 12.38 -6.34
C PRO A 351 17.19 12.19 -7.80
N GLY A 352 15.93 12.46 -8.14
CA GLY A 352 15.43 12.40 -9.52
C GLY A 352 15.47 11.00 -10.15
N GLU A 353 15.45 9.97 -9.32
CA GLU A 353 15.43 8.58 -9.75
C GLU A 353 14.27 8.29 -10.72
N THR A 354 14.51 7.37 -11.66
CA THR A 354 13.53 6.95 -12.65
C THR A 354 12.66 5.81 -12.12
N ALA A 355 11.45 5.65 -12.68
CA ALA A 355 10.54 4.55 -12.37
C ALA A 355 11.16 3.15 -12.54
N SER A 356 12.15 3.03 -13.42
CA SER A 356 12.90 1.80 -13.67
C SER A 356 13.93 1.43 -12.59
N SER A 357 14.22 2.32 -11.62
CA SER A 357 15.24 2.04 -10.61
C SER A 357 14.93 0.79 -9.77
N GLY A 358 15.97 0.00 -9.50
CA GLY A 358 15.90 -1.17 -8.62
C GLY A 358 15.91 -0.84 -7.12
N ASN A 359 16.11 0.42 -6.74
CA ASN A 359 16.13 0.81 -5.32
C ASN A 359 14.74 1.15 -4.74
N ILE A 360 13.71 1.15 -5.57
CA ILE A 360 12.35 1.54 -5.17
C ILE A 360 11.55 0.29 -4.84
N ALA A 361 10.90 0.26 -3.67
CA ALA A 361 10.10 -0.88 -3.22
C ALA A 361 8.77 -0.97 -3.97
N GLU A 362 8.07 0.15 -4.10
CA GLU A 362 6.84 0.27 -4.85
C GLU A 362 6.87 1.44 -5.82
N VAL A 363 6.50 1.19 -7.07
CA VAL A 363 6.40 2.21 -8.10
C VAL A 363 4.96 2.30 -8.55
N PHE A 364 4.36 3.47 -8.44
CA PHE A 364 3.11 3.81 -9.10
C PHE A 364 3.46 4.60 -10.35
N ASN A 365 3.11 4.07 -11.50
CA ASN A 365 3.31 4.70 -12.79
C ASN A 365 1.92 5.00 -13.35
N PHE A 366 1.54 6.26 -13.34
CA PHE A 366 0.27 6.69 -13.87
C PHE A 366 0.40 6.86 -15.38
N THR A 367 0.16 5.75 -16.07
CA THR A 367 0.48 5.65 -17.49
C THR A 367 -0.54 6.40 -18.36
N PRO A 368 -0.20 6.78 -19.61
CA PRO A 368 -1.15 7.43 -20.52
C PRO A 368 -2.44 6.62 -20.72
N GLU A 369 -2.37 5.29 -20.60
CA GLU A 369 -3.52 4.38 -20.63
C GLU A 369 -4.58 4.73 -19.57
N MET A 370 -4.15 5.27 -18.42
CA MET A 370 -5.02 5.78 -17.35
C MET A 370 -5.79 7.04 -17.73
N VAL A 371 -5.29 7.80 -18.70
CA VAL A 371 -5.87 9.09 -19.10
C VAL A 371 -6.63 8.97 -20.42
N VAL A 372 -6.04 8.29 -21.40
CA VAL A 372 -6.45 8.28 -22.81
C VAL A 372 -7.54 7.24 -23.10
N GLY A 373 -7.69 6.21 -22.24
CA GLY A 373 -8.60 5.09 -22.54
C GLY A 373 -10.10 5.42 -22.45
N GLY A 374 -10.51 6.52 -21.81
CA GLY A 374 -11.90 6.79 -21.38
C GLY A 374 -12.23 6.17 -20.02
N GLY A 375 -13.50 6.12 -19.62
CA GLY A 375 -13.90 5.57 -18.31
C GLY A 375 -13.37 4.16 -18.02
N PHE A 376 -12.80 3.95 -16.83
CA PHE A 376 -12.30 2.64 -16.37
C PHE A 376 -13.42 1.61 -16.18
N PHE A 377 -14.61 2.10 -15.85
CA PHE A 377 -15.80 1.28 -15.69
C PHE A 377 -16.45 1.02 -17.04
N ASN A 378 -16.66 -0.26 -17.34
CA ASN A 378 -17.42 -0.68 -18.51
C ASN A 378 -18.91 -0.38 -18.28
N SER A 379 -19.38 0.84 -18.50
CA SER A 379 -20.77 1.23 -18.24
C SER A 379 -21.73 0.71 -19.33
N ALA A 380 -22.96 0.35 -18.94
CA ALA A 380 -23.97 -0.10 -19.88
C ALA A 380 -24.31 1.06 -20.83
N GLY A 381 -24.15 0.86 -22.13
CA GLY A 381 -24.43 1.88 -23.15
C GLY A 381 -23.28 2.87 -23.39
N ALA A 382 -22.07 2.61 -22.91
CA ALA A 382 -20.89 3.39 -23.30
C ALA A 382 -20.61 3.17 -24.80
N ALA A 383 -21.15 4.06 -25.64
CA ALA A 383 -20.66 4.28 -26.99
C ALA A 383 -19.14 4.44 -26.95
N THR A 384 -18.47 4.22 -28.08
CA THR A 384 -17.05 4.52 -28.27
C THR A 384 -16.77 5.99 -27.97
N ASN A 385 -16.61 6.32 -26.69
CA ASN A 385 -16.31 7.66 -26.21
C ASN A 385 -14.90 7.99 -26.68
N LYS A 386 -14.80 8.56 -27.88
CA LYS A 386 -13.56 9.14 -28.38
C LYS A 386 -13.28 10.36 -27.50
N ILE A 387 -12.18 10.32 -26.76
CA ILE A 387 -11.68 11.51 -26.07
C ILE A 387 -11.32 12.53 -27.14
N GLN A 388 -12.10 13.60 -27.25
CA GLN A 388 -11.85 14.69 -28.20
C GLN A 388 -10.80 15.67 -27.66
N SER A 389 -10.75 15.86 -26.33
CA SER A 389 -9.73 16.65 -25.65
C SER A 389 -9.63 16.24 -24.18
N LEU A 390 -8.44 16.41 -23.59
CA LEU A 390 -8.19 16.32 -22.16
C LEU A 390 -7.82 17.73 -21.69
N ILE A 391 -8.68 18.33 -20.89
CA ILE A 391 -8.41 19.61 -20.24
C ILE A 391 -8.24 19.30 -18.76
N SER A 392 -7.00 19.32 -18.29
CA SER A 392 -6.73 19.34 -16.85
C SER A 392 -6.82 20.79 -16.40
N LEU A 393 -7.89 21.12 -15.67
CA LEU A 393 -7.94 22.39 -14.96
C LEU A 393 -6.97 22.27 -13.78
N PRO A 394 -6.18 23.32 -13.45
CA PRO A 394 -5.44 23.32 -12.20
C PRO A 394 -6.41 23.07 -11.05
N PRO A 395 -5.98 22.45 -9.93
CA PRO A 395 -6.83 22.31 -8.76
C PRO A 395 -7.34 23.70 -8.36
N VAL A 396 -8.63 23.93 -8.60
CA VAL A 396 -9.35 25.13 -8.18
C VAL A 396 -9.94 24.78 -6.84
N PHE A 397 -9.43 25.42 -5.79
CA PHE A 397 -9.96 25.33 -4.43
C PHE A 397 -11.12 26.32 -4.28
#